data_AF-A0A1B6GV86-F1
#
_entry.id   AF-A0A1B6GV86-F1
#
_cell.length_a   1.000
_cell.length_b   1.000
_cell.length_c   1.000
_cell.angle_alpha   90.00
_cell.angle_beta   90.00
_cell.angle_gamma   90.00
#
_symmetry.space_group_name_H-M   'P 1'
#
loop_
_entity.id
_entity.type
_entity.pdbx_description
1 polymer ?
#
loop_
_entity_poly.entity_id
_entity_poly.type
_entity_poly.pdbx_seq_one_letter_code
_entity_poly.pdbx_strand_id
1 'polypeptide(L)'
;PENGTIDFFKISSTSDVEKYLEYTLESVLYTFRWYNDQVVKERSGKETSGREWSYWSADFSNKLLGLVNLRQFRVEERECRIFGKQGTCVPELSDDAKDTDV
;
A
#
# COMPACT_ATOMS: atom_id res chain seq x y z
N PRO A 1 -5.23 12.26 -18.94
CA PRO A 1 -6.35 12.07 -17.99
C PRO A 1 -5.80 11.99 -16.57
N GLU A 2 -6.26 12.85 -15.66
CA GLU A 2 -5.94 12.83 -14.22
C GLU A 2 -6.58 11.58 -13.59
N ASN A 3 -6.04 10.41 -13.93
CA ASN A 3 -6.53 9.11 -13.45
C ASN A 3 -6.20 8.99 -11.97
N GLY A 4 -7.12 9.41 -11.10
CA GLY A 4 -7.21 9.00 -9.69
C GLY A 4 -5.94 9.17 -8.84
N THR A 5 -4.96 9.94 -9.31
CA THR A 5 -3.62 10.06 -8.72
C THR A 5 -3.71 11.05 -7.58
N ILE A 6 -3.37 10.59 -6.37
CA ILE A 6 -3.50 11.35 -5.14
C ILE A 6 -2.10 11.58 -4.59
N ASP A 7 -1.81 12.81 -4.21
CA ASP A 7 -0.59 13.13 -3.47
C ASP A 7 -0.74 12.62 -2.03
N PHE A 8 0.29 11.96 -1.51
CA PHE A 8 0.32 11.47 -0.13
C PHE A 8 -0.05 12.56 0.87
N PHE A 9 0.40 13.81 0.67
CA PHE A 9 0.13 14.92 1.57
C PHE A 9 -1.31 15.47 1.48
N LYS A 10 -2.10 15.00 0.52
CA LYS A 10 -3.49 15.44 0.29
C LYS A 10 -4.52 14.38 0.67
N ILE A 11 -4.10 13.25 1.22
CA ILE A 11 -5.00 12.18 1.68
C ILE A 11 -5.85 12.70 2.84
N SER A 12 -7.17 12.63 2.69
CA SER A 12 -8.13 13.12 3.69
C SER A 12 -9.22 12.11 4.06
N SER A 13 -9.42 11.09 3.23
CA SER A 13 -10.42 10.06 3.41
C SER A 13 -9.84 8.66 3.16
N THR A 14 -10.58 7.63 3.57
CA THR A 14 -10.21 6.23 3.29
C THR A 14 -10.17 5.94 1.79
N SER A 15 -11.10 6.52 1.02
CA SER A 15 -11.09 6.42 -0.44
C SER A 15 -9.84 7.02 -1.07
N ASP A 16 -9.28 8.08 -0.46
CA ASP A 16 -8.03 8.67 -0.93
C ASP A 16 -6.84 7.75 -0.69
N VAL A 17 -6.81 7.06 0.45
CA VAL A 17 -5.78 6.04 0.76
C VAL A 17 -5.83 4.91 -0.25
N GLU A 18 -7.02 4.38 -0.55
CA GLU A 18 -7.21 3.29 -1.52
C GLU A 18 -6.68 3.68 -2.91
N LYS A 19 -7.06 4.86 -3.40
CA LYS A 19 -6.58 5.40 -4.69
C LYS A 19 -5.08 5.68 -4.68
N TYR A 20 -4.54 6.18 -3.58
CA TYR A 20 -3.11 6.39 -3.44
C TYR A 20 -2.34 5.08 -3.57
N LEU A 21 -2.77 4.03 -2.86
CA LEU A 21 -2.14 2.71 -2.90
C LEU A 21 -2.20 2.10 -4.30
N GLU A 22 -3.38 2.13 -4.94
CA GLU A 22 -3.61 1.54 -6.26
C GLU A 22 -2.88 2.29 -7.37
N TYR A 23 -3.00 3.62 -7.45
CA TYR A 23 -2.52 4.36 -8.62
C TYR A 23 -1.14 4.99 -8.42
N THR A 24 -0.85 5.49 -7.22
CA THR A 24 0.35 6.31 -6.99
C THR A 24 1.49 5.46 -6.46
N LEU A 25 1.25 4.68 -5.40
CA LEU A 25 2.28 3.86 -4.79
C LEU A 25 2.69 2.69 -5.71
N GLU A 26 1.71 2.01 -6.31
CA GLU A 26 1.99 0.90 -7.25
C GLU A 26 2.86 1.36 -8.42
N SER A 27 2.52 2.49 -9.06
CA SER A 27 3.25 3.00 -10.22
C SER A 27 4.67 3.46 -9.89
N VAL A 28 4.91 3.96 -8.68
CA VAL A 28 6.25 4.37 -8.22
C VAL A 28 7.13 3.15 -7.92
N LEU A 29 6.56 2.09 -7.35
CA LEU A 29 7.31 0.90 -6.91
C LEU A 29 7.54 -0.12 -8.01
N TYR A 30 6.60 -0.26 -8.93
CA TYR A 30 6.57 -1.37 -9.88
C TYR A 30 6.70 -0.86 -11.31
N THR A 31 7.94 -0.56 -11.72
CA THR A 31 8.27 -0.26 -13.12
C THR A 31 8.92 -1.44 -13.81
N PHE A 32 8.36 -1.82 -14.96
CA PHE A 32 8.75 -3.02 -15.72
C PHE A 32 9.41 -2.72 -17.06
N ARG A 33 9.26 -1.48 -17.55
CA ARG A 33 9.67 -1.07 -18.89
C ARG A 33 10.39 0.26 -18.80
N TRP A 34 11.49 0.39 -19.53
CA TRP A 34 12.18 1.65 -19.77
C TRP A 34 11.27 2.65 -20.49
N TYR A 35 11.68 3.92 -20.49
CA TYR A 35 10.98 5.02 -21.18
C TYR A 35 10.78 4.79 -22.70
N ASN A 36 11.54 3.87 -23.30
CA ASN A 36 11.44 3.48 -24.71
C ASN A 36 10.65 2.18 -24.92
N ASP A 37 9.82 1.79 -23.95
CA ASP A 37 8.97 0.59 -23.94
C ASP A 37 9.74 -0.75 -23.98
N GLN A 38 11.05 -0.73 -23.76
CA GLN A 38 11.84 -1.95 -23.61
C GLN A 38 11.68 -2.52 -22.20
N VAL A 39 11.45 -3.83 -22.09
CA VAL A 39 11.39 -4.51 -20.79
C VAL A 39 12.73 -4.35 -20.07
N VAL A 40 12.68 -3.97 -18.79
CA VAL A 40 13.88 -3.92 -17.94
C VAL A 40 14.37 -5.35 -17.73
N LYS A 41 15.54 -5.67 -18.26
CA LYS A 41 16.17 -6.98 -18.10
C LYS A 41 17.22 -6.90 -17.01
N GLU A 42 17.15 -7.80 -16.03
CA GLU A 42 18.21 -7.93 -15.04
C GLU A 42 19.46 -8.55 -15.70
N ARG A 43 20.62 -7.99 -15.38
CA ARG A 43 21.91 -8.37 -15.98
C ARG A 43 22.51 -9.62 -15.30
N SER A 44 21.69 -10.54 -14.80
CA SER A 44 22.20 -11.79 -14.21
C SER A 44 22.60 -12.74 -15.34
N GLY A 45 23.91 -12.97 -15.49
CA GLY A 45 24.50 -13.82 -16.52
C GLY A 45 24.22 -15.32 -16.37
N LYS A 46 23.13 -15.69 -15.69
CA LYS A 46 22.62 -17.06 -15.61
C LYS A 46 21.12 -16.98 -15.78
N GLU A 47 20.65 -17.39 -16.96
CA GLU A 47 19.25 -17.69 -17.21
C GLU A 47 18.82 -18.86 -16.30
N THR A 48 18.56 -18.57 -15.03
CA THR A 48 17.78 -19.48 -14.21
C THR A 48 16.34 -19.37 -14.69
N SER A 49 15.78 -20.50 -15.10
CA SER A 49 14.45 -20.73 -15.69
C SER A 49 13.25 -20.32 -14.82
N GLY A 50 13.46 -19.50 -13.78
CA GLY A 50 12.41 -18.90 -12.96
C GLY A 50 12.12 -17.49 -13.45
N ARG A 51 10.84 -17.12 -13.49
CA ARG A 51 10.39 -15.74 -13.71
C ARG A 51 10.86 -14.85 -12.55
N GLU A 52 12.11 -14.40 -12.56
CA GLU A 52 12.57 -13.32 -11.68
C GLU A 52 12.01 -12.01 -12.22
N TRP A 53 10.87 -11.58 -11.69
CA TRP A 53 10.36 -10.24 -11.93
C TRP A 53 11.18 -9.27 -11.08
N SER A 54 12.13 -8.61 -11.71
CA SER A 54 12.93 -7.56 -11.07
C SER A 54 12.15 -6.25 -11.15
N TYR A 55 11.62 -5.79 -10.02
CA TYR A 55 10.95 -4.50 -9.94
C TYR A 55 11.98 -3.39 -9.71
N TRP A 56 11.82 -2.29 -10.42
CA TRP A 56 12.67 -1.10 -10.28
C TRP A 56 11.80 0.09 -9.89
N SER A 57 12.39 1.03 -9.15
CA SER A 57 11.77 2.33 -8.88
C SER A 57 11.46 3.06 -10.20
N ALA A 58 10.49 3.96 -10.18
CA ALA A 58 10.06 4.70 -11.37
C ALA A 58 11.16 5.53 -12.07
N ASP A 59 12.25 5.87 -11.36
CA ASP A 59 13.42 6.56 -11.90
C ASP A 59 14.52 5.59 -12.38
N PHE A 60 14.30 4.28 -12.29
CA PHE A 60 15.23 3.19 -12.64
C PHE A 60 16.58 3.24 -11.90
N SER A 61 16.70 4.06 -10.87
CA SER A 61 17.96 4.21 -10.12
C SER A 61 18.13 3.12 -9.07
N ASN A 62 17.02 2.57 -8.55
CA ASN A 62 17.02 1.60 -7.47
C ASN A 62 16.22 0.34 -7.82
N LYS A 63 16.78 -0.82 -7.44
CA LYS A 63 16.07 -2.10 -7.50
C LYS A 63 15.22 -2.25 -6.24
N LEU A 64 13.95 -2.63 -6.39
CA LEU A 64 13.09 -3.00 -5.27
C LEU A 64 13.44 -4.41 -4.80
N LEU A 65 13.60 -4.59 -3.48
CA LEU A 65 13.91 -5.89 -2.88
C LEU A 65 12.65 -6.50 -2.27
N GLY A 66 12.28 -7.69 -2.75
CA GLY A 66 11.11 -8.41 -2.26
C GLY A 66 9.79 -7.73 -2.67
N LEU A 67 8.83 -7.73 -1.76
CA LEU A 67 7.50 -7.16 -1.94
C LEU A 67 7.18 -6.21 -0.79
N VAL A 68 6.38 -5.18 -1.07
CA VAL A 68 5.89 -4.27 -0.03
C VAL A 68 4.84 -4.98 0.83
N ASN A 69 4.96 -4.82 2.15
CA ASN A 69 4.04 -5.40 3.13
C ASN A 69 3.23 -4.29 3.80
N LEU A 70 1.91 -4.32 3.60
CA LEU A 70 0.96 -3.45 4.27
C LEU A 70 0.51 -4.08 5.59
N ARG A 71 0.61 -3.33 6.68
CA ARG A 71 0.16 -3.75 8.01
C ARG A 71 -0.97 -2.83 8.49
N GLN A 72 -1.96 -3.41 9.14
CA GLN A 72 -3.10 -2.71 9.69
C GLN A 72 -3.28 -3.06 11.17
N PHE A 73 -3.64 -2.07 11.97
CA PHE A 73 -4.09 -2.27 13.34
C PHE A 73 -5.61 -2.09 13.39
N ARG A 74 -6.25 -2.92 14.21
CA ARG A 74 -7.68 -2.86 14.49
C ARG A 74 -7.90 -2.74 15.99
N VAL A 75 -9.05 -2.21 16.38
CA VAL A 75 -9.45 -2.07 17.77
C VAL A 75 -10.78 -2.75 17.99
N GLU A 76 -10.97 -3.35 19.17
CA GLU A 76 -12.21 -4.00 19.53
C GLU A 76 -13.29 -2.94 19.76
N GLU A 77 -14.43 -3.13 19.10
CA GLU A 77 -15.61 -2.31 19.29
C GLU A 77 -16.19 -2.51 20.69
N ARG A 78 -16.63 -1.42 21.33
CA ARG A 78 -17.20 -1.46 22.69
C ARG A 78 -18.59 -0.85 22.71
N GLU A 79 -19.47 -1.41 23.53
CA GLU A 79 -20.76 -0.79 23.79
C GLU A 79 -20.57 0.57 24.47
N CYS A 80 -21.29 1.57 23.99
CA CYS A 80 -21.25 2.92 24.53
C CYS A 80 -22.63 3.56 24.54
N ARG A 81 -22.77 4.64 25.30
CA ARG A 81 -23.97 5.49 25.29
C ARG A 81 -23.63 6.89 24.83
N ILE A 82 -24.14 7.28 23.66
CA ILE A 82 -23.99 8.64 23.13
C ILE A 82 -25.36 9.31 23.19
N PHE A 83 -25.47 10.40 23.95
CA PHE A 83 -26.72 11.16 24.15
C PHE A 83 -27.92 10.29 24.59
N GLY A 84 -27.66 9.29 25.46
CA GLY A 84 -28.70 8.40 25.98
C GLY A 84 -29.13 7.26 25.05
N LYS A 85 -28.56 7.14 23.85
CA LYS A 85 -28.77 5.99 22.96
C LYS A 85 -27.64 4.99 23.13
N GLN A 86 -27.99 3.71 23.29
CA GLN A 86 -27.02 2.61 23.23
C GLN A 86 -26.49 2.50 21.79
N GLY A 87 -25.19 2.34 21.64
CA GLY A 87 -24.53 2.17 20.35
C GLY A 87 -23.18 1.50 20.49
N THR A 88 -22.47 1.41 19.37
CA THR A 88 -21.14 0.82 19.31
C THR A 88 -20.12 1.92 19.06
N CYS A 89 -19.06 1.95 19.85
CA CYS A 89 -17.99 2.92 19.74
C CYS A 89 -16.68 2.22 19.40
N VAL A 90 -15.90 2.89 18.55
CA VAL A 90 -14.52 2.53 18.23
C VAL A 90 -13.62 3.35 19.16
N PRO A 91 -12.96 2.73 20.16
CA PRO A 91 -12.07 3.45 21.07
C PRO A 91 -10.79 3.91 20.35
N GLU A 92 -10.06 4.81 21.00
CA GLU A 92 -8.70 5.14 20.55
C GLU A 92 -7.79 3.91 20.65
N LEU A 93 -6.79 3.83 19.76
CA LEU A 93 -5.83 2.73 19.74
C LEU A 93 -5.01 2.71 21.03
N SER A 94 -5.18 1.66 21.81
CA SER A 94 -4.36 1.32 22.98
C SER A 94 -4.09 -0.18 23.00
N ASP A 95 -3.07 -0.61 23.74
CA ASP A 95 -2.74 -2.04 23.87
C ASP A 95 -3.92 -2.85 24.46
N ASP A 96 -4.70 -2.24 25.36
CA ASP A 96 -5.88 -2.86 25.99
C ASP A 96 -7.11 -2.94 25.08
N ALA A 97 -7.15 -2.16 24.01
CA ALA A 97 -8.26 -2.10 23.07
C ALA A 97 -7.92 -2.71 21.71
N LYS A 98 -6.71 -3.25 21.57
CA LYS A 98 -6.22 -3.83 20.32
C LYS A 98 -6.99 -5.12 20.01
N ASP A 99 -7.60 -5.15 18.82
CA ASP A 99 -8.22 -6.35 18.27
C ASP A 99 -7.11 -7.30 17.81
N THR A 100 -6.93 -8.39 18.55
CA THR A 100 -5.96 -9.45 18.24
C THR A 100 -6.59 -10.69 17.64
N ASP A 101 -7.89 -10.65 17.34
CA ASP A 101 -8.57 -11.78 16.70
C ASP A 101 -8.12 -11.83 15.23
N VAL A 102 -7.38 -12.89 14.87
CA VAL A 102 -6.82 -13.13 13.53
C VAL A 102 -7.39 -14.41 12.95
#